data_AF-A0A2E6H4A9-F1
#
_entry.id   AF-A0A2E6H4A9-F1
#
_cell.length_a   1.000
_cell.length_b   1.000
_cell.length_c   1.000
_cell.angle_alpha   90.00
_cell.angle_beta   90.00
_cell.angle_gamma   90.00
#
_symmetry.space_group_name_H-M   'P 1'
#
loop_
_entity.id
_entity.type
_entity.pdbx_description
1 polymer ?
#
loop_
_entity_poly.entity_id
_entity_poly.type
_entity_poly.pdbx_seq_one_letter_code
_entity_poly.pdbx_strand_id
1 'polypeptide(L)'
;MFLISLSIFFKLIFIVGLLAQFISENIFLFLLNPLTAIAISYFINKKYRKPLVAVSFFVLDCFLPIFGFVSMCIFIALGPLYRKIYQDSKIDVYDIPMGEETFNEYAFQKRILIQGENEEAVDDELYENFQIQPYLDVFNEEDLDLKLNAIEKLSRSLTSESVEILKKALDDPSYEVRYFANSALEKIEKKMFSKIDVASENIKRFPDEHHNYNNRGQLYLDSYFLGFLDSSIKEFFLEKSLYDFIFSLQLKPGQSKLYLKITQIYLQQKDFEKVLEIADQALENELSMEDRAKIRFYRAEANYNLKEFQKISEDCDSVNEVGILYSKVRESSDWWAESGIKESK
;
A
#
# COMPACT_ATOMS: atom_id res chain seq x y z
N MET A 1 16.35 34.07 0.01
CA MET A 1 15.64 33.20 0.98
C MET A 1 15.27 33.92 2.26
N PHE A 2 16.20 34.41 3.10
CA PHE A 2 15.85 34.98 4.42
C PHE A 2 14.72 36.04 4.42
N LEU A 3 14.73 37.01 3.50
CA LEU A 3 13.68 38.05 3.41
C LEU A 3 12.30 37.48 3.02
N ILE A 4 12.28 36.38 2.26
CA ILE A 4 11.05 35.71 1.82
C ILE A 4 10.47 34.91 3.01
N SER A 5 11.31 34.17 3.72
CA SER A 5 10.92 33.46 4.95
C SER A 5 10.38 34.43 6.02
N LEU A 6 10.98 35.61 6.13
CA LEU A 6 10.51 36.66 7.05
C LEU A 6 9.12 37.20 6.65
N SER A 7 8.84 37.35 5.34
CA SER A 7 7.50 37.73 4.86
C SER A 7 6.44 36.73 5.28
N ILE A 8 6.71 35.45 5.02
CA ILE A 8 5.79 34.33 5.31
C ILE A 8 5.49 34.30 6.82
N PHE A 9 6.52 34.47 7.65
CA PHE A 9 6.38 34.49 9.10
C PHE A 9 5.47 35.63 9.60
N PHE A 10 5.65 36.86 9.11
CA PHE A 10 4.78 37.98 9.48
C PHE A 10 3.32 37.75 9.04
N LYS A 11 3.11 37.18 7.85
CA LYS A 11 1.77 36.87 7.36
C LYS A 11 1.07 35.79 8.18
N LEU A 12 1.79 34.77 8.63
CA LEU A 12 1.26 33.76 9.55
C LEU A 12 0.79 34.39 10.86
N ILE A 13 1.55 35.33 11.43
CA ILE A 13 1.14 36.06 12.65
C ILE A 13 -0.16 36.81 12.42
N PHE A 14 -0.31 37.51 11.28
CA PHE A 14 -1.53 38.24 10.97
C PHE A 14 -2.74 37.31 10.74
N ILE A 15 -2.53 36.15 10.11
CA ILE A 15 -3.58 35.13 9.93
C ILE A 15 -4.04 34.59 11.29
N VAL A 16 -3.11 34.29 12.21
CA VAL A 16 -3.46 33.88 13.58
C VAL A 16 -4.22 35.00 14.30
N GLY A 17 -3.81 36.26 14.11
CA GLY A 17 -4.52 37.43 14.65
C GLY A 17 -5.95 37.59 14.11
N LEU A 18 -6.18 37.27 12.83
CA LEU A 18 -7.53 37.22 12.23
C LEU A 18 -8.37 36.09 12.81
N LEU A 19 -7.81 34.88 12.91
CA LEU A 19 -8.51 33.72 13.45
C LEU A 19 -8.90 33.92 14.91
N ALA A 20 -8.05 34.58 15.70
CA ALA A 20 -8.31 34.94 17.08
C ALA A 20 -9.19 36.21 17.24
N GLN A 21 -9.69 36.79 16.14
CA GLN A 21 -10.54 37.99 16.10
C GLN A 21 -9.90 39.26 16.69
N PHE A 22 -8.57 39.29 16.84
CA PHE A 22 -7.84 40.48 17.32
C PHE A 22 -7.66 41.54 16.23
N ILE A 23 -7.74 41.15 14.96
CA ILE A 23 -7.57 42.01 13.79
C ILE A 23 -8.84 41.91 12.94
N SER A 24 -9.36 43.04 12.47
CA SER A 24 -10.48 43.02 11.52
C SER A 24 -10.01 42.67 10.10
N GLU A 25 -10.84 41.95 9.35
CA GLU A 25 -10.56 41.53 7.98
C GLU A 25 -10.22 42.72 7.07
N ASN A 26 -10.94 43.83 7.23
CA ASN A 26 -10.69 45.06 6.46
C ASN A 26 -9.32 45.67 6.77
N ILE A 27 -8.90 45.68 8.04
CA ILE A 27 -7.57 46.19 8.43
C ILE A 27 -6.48 45.29 7.85
N PHE A 28 -6.67 43.97 7.86
CA PHE A 28 -5.67 43.08 7.28
C PHE A 28 -5.55 43.24 5.76
N LEU A 29 -6.68 43.17 5.04
CA LEU A 29 -6.70 43.16 3.57
C LEU A 29 -6.26 44.50 2.98
N PHE A 30 -6.75 45.61 3.52
CA PHE A 30 -6.52 46.94 2.93
C PHE A 30 -5.30 47.67 3.51
N LEU A 31 -4.84 47.30 4.71
CA LEU A 31 -3.75 48.02 5.38
C LEU A 31 -2.51 47.12 5.61
N LEU A 32 -2.63 46.06 6.40
CA LEU A 32 -1.46 45.31 6.85
C LEU A 32 -0.79 44.52 5.70
N ASN A 33 -1.56 43.81 4.88
CA ASN A 33 -1.02 43.01 3.79
C ASN A 33 -0.31 43.85 2.71
N PRO A 34 -0.90 44.96 2.19
CA PRO A 34 -0.21 45.85 1.28
C PRO A 34 1.03 46.49 1.89
N LEU A 35 0.97 46.92 3.16
CA LEU A 35 2.12 47.53 3.84
C LEU A 35 3.29 46.55 3.98
N THR A 36 3.02 45.30 4.35
CA THR A 36 4.07 44.27 4.43
C THR A 36 4.68 43.99 3.06
N ALA A 37 3.84 43.87 2.03
CA ALA A 37 4.30 43.63 0.66
C ALA A 37 5.17 44.80 0.14
N ILE A 38 4.77 46.06 0.41
CA ILE A 38 5.56 47.25 0.07
C ILE A 38 6.90 47.23 0.78
N ALA A 39 6.91 46.97 2.10
CA ALA A 39 8.14 46.96 2.89
C ALA A 39 9.15 45.92 2.37
N ILE A 40 8.68 44.71 2.09
CA ILE A 40 9.54 43.62 1.61
C ILE A 40 10.02 43.88 0.19
N SER A 41 9.14 44.37 -0.69
CA SER A 41 9.52 44.77 -2.06
C SER A 41 10.59 45.86 -2.04
N TYR A 42 10.46 46.85 -1.16
CA TYR A 42 11.47 47.89 -0.96
C TYR A 42 12.82 47.29 -0.51
N PHE A 43 12.84 46.37 0.46
CA PHE A 43 14.06 45.70 0.89
C PHE A 43 14.69 44.84 -0.20
N ILE A 44 13.89 44.13 -1.00
CA ILE A 44 14.37 43.35 -2.15
C ILE A 44 14.99 44.28 -3.19
N ASN A 45 14.32 45.39 -3.53
CA ASN A 45 14.86 46.38 -4.48
C ASN A 45 16.18 46.97 -3.98
N LYS A 46 16.26 47.33 -2.69
CA LYS A 46 17.47 47.89 -2.08
C LYS A 46 18.63 46.88 -2.09
N LYS A 47 18.36 45.60 -1.83
CA LYS A 47 19.39 44.56 -1.72
C LYS A 47 19.89 44.07 -3.09
N TYR A 48 18.99 43.88 -4.05
CA TYR A 48 19.32 43.26 -5.34
C TYR A 48 19.40 44.24 -6.51
N ARG A 49 19.00 45.51 -6.32
CA ARG A 49 18.97 46.58 -7.34
C ARG A 49 18.26 46.20 -8.64
N LYS A 50 17.28 45.29 -8.57
CA LYS A 50 16.48 44.82 -9.70
C LYS A 50 15.01 45.21 -9.48
N PRO A 51 14.53 46.35 -10.02
CA PRO A 51 13.19 46.87 -9.74
C PRO A 51 12.09 45.95 -10.27
N LEU A 52 12.30 45.30 -11.42
CA LEU A 52 11.34 44.33 -11.98
C LEU A 52 11.06 43.17 -11.03
N VAL A 53 12.10 42.60 -10.39
CA VAL A 53 11.94 41.49 -9.43
C VAL A 53 11.16 41.96 -8.20
N ALA A 54 11.41 43.18 -7.72
CA ALA A 54 10.70 43.74 -6.58
C ALA A 54 9.22 44.00 -6.88
N VAL A 55 8.89 44.49 -8.07
CA VAL A 55 7.50 44.71 -8.52
C VAL A 55 6.76 43.38 -8.68
N SER A 56 7.36 42.39 -9.35
CA SER A 56 6.74 41.06 -9.49
C SER A 56 6.47 40.41 -8.13
N PHE A 57 7.42 40.54 -7.19
CA PHE A 57 7.23 40.02 -5.84
C PHE A 57 6.12 40.77 -5.09
N PHE A 58 6.04 42.10 -5.20
CA PHE A 58 4.97 42.89 -4.59
C PHE A 58 3.59 42.44 -5.08
N VAL A 59 3.42 42.25 -6.40
CA VAL A 59 2.16 41.81 -6.99
C VAL A 59 1.79 40.43 -6.45
N LEU A 60 2.68 39.44 -6.56
CA LEU A 60 2.40 38.09 -6.07
C LEU A 60 2.06 38.08 -4.58
N ASP A 61 2.83 38.80 -3.76
CA ASP A 61 2.66 38.83 -2.32
C ASP A 61 1.36 39.53 -1.90
N CYS A 62 0.92 40.56 -2.63
CA CYS A 62 -0.34 41.26 -2.35
C CYS A 62 -1.57 40.38 -2.62
N PHE A 63 -1.53 39.56 -3.68
CA PHE A 63 -2.66 38.72 -4.11
C PHE A 63 -2.72 37.33 -3.48
N LEU A 64 -1.64 36.85 -2.88
CA LEU A 64 -1.56 35.51 -2.27
C LEU A 64 -2.68 35.23 -1.25
N PRO A 65 -3.06 36.17 -0.35
CA PRO A 65 -4.19 35.94 0.55
C PRO A 65 -5.51 35.77 -0.18
N ILE A 66 -5.75 36.54 -1.25
CA ILE A 66 -7.00 36.51 -2.02
C ILE A 66 -7.15 35.15 -2.70
N PHE A 67 -6.10 34.65 -3.36
CA PHE A 67 -6.13 33.33 -3.99
C PHE A 67 -6.24 32.19 -2.98
N GLY A 68 -5.57 32.31 -1.82
CA GLY A 68 -5.67 31.34 -0.74
C GLY A 68 -7.08 31.23 -0.18
N PHE A 69 -7.74 32.36 0.09
CA PHE A 69 -9.13 32.39 0.55
C PHE A 69 -10.10 31.82 -0.50
N VAL A 70 -9.93 32.18 -1.78
CA VAL A 70 -10.77 31.63 -2.86
C VAL A 70 -10.63 30.11 -2.96
N SER A 71 -9.40 29.58 -2.88
CA SER A 71 -9.14 28.13 -2.91
C SER A 71 -9.79 27.42 -1.72
N MET A 72 -9.67 27.99 -0.51
CA MET A 72 -10.28 27.43 0.70
C MET A 72 -11.82 27.46 0.64
N CYS A 73 -12.42 28.53 0.12
CA CYS A 73 -13.86 28.61 -0.10
C CYS A 73 -14.35 27.57 -1.13
N ILE A 74 -13.60 27.37 -2.22
CA ILE A 74 -13.90 26.32 -3.21
C ILE A 74 -13.83 24.94 -2.57
N PHE A 75 -12.79 24.68 -1.76
CA PHE A 75 -12.63 23.39 -1.06
C PHE A 75 -13.77 23.10 -0.08
N ILE A 76 -14.19 24.10 0.72
CA ILE A 76 -15.32 23.95 1.65
C ILE A 76 -16.64 23.77 0.90
N ALA A 77 -16.85 24.51 -0.20
CA ALA A 77 -18.07 24.42 -1.01
C ALA A 77 -18.17 23.08 -1.78
N LEU A 78 -17.03 22.57 -2.25
CA LEU A 78 -16.94 21.27 -2.93
C LEU A 78 -16.88 20.10 -1.95
N GLY A 79 -16.54 20.31 -0.68
CA GLY A 79 -16.44 19.27 0.35
C GLY A 79 -17.69 18.37 0.44
N PRO A 80 -18.91 18.92 0.52
CA PRO A 80 -20.14 18.11 0.50
C PRO A 80 -20.38 17.36 -0.81
N LEU A 81 -20.01 17.96 -1.94
CA LEU A 81 -20.14 17.33 -3.26
C LEU A 81 -19.12 16.19 -3.41
N TYR A 82 -17.88 16.41 -2.99
CA TYR A 82 -16.82 15.42 -2.89
C TYR A 82 -17.26 14.27 -1.98
N ARG A 83 -17.80 14.57 -0.79
CA ARG A 83 -18.29 13.55 0.14
C ARG A 83 -19.46 12.74 -0.44
N LYS A 84 -20.31 13.35 -1.26
CA LYS A 84 -21.46 12.70 -1.91
C LYS A 84 -21.04 11.85 -3.12
N ILE A 85 -20.05 12.29 -3.89
CA ILE A 85 -19.48 11.54 -5.04
C ILE A 85 -18.66 10.33 -4.54
N TYR A 86 -17.96 10.46 -3.41
CA TYR A 86 -17.10 9.42 -2.86
C TYR A 86 -17.74 8.60 -1.72
N GLN A 87 -19.02 8.85 -1.36
CA GLN A 87 -19.73 8.05 -0.35
C GLN A 87 -20.07 6.63 -0.82
N ASP A 88 -20.19 6.43 -2.14
CA ASP A 88 -20.46 5.12 -2.75
C ASP A 88 -19.20 4.35 -3.16
N SER A 89 -18.01 4.95 -3.03
CA SER A 89 -16.73 4.29 -3.27
C SER A 89 -16.02 3.95 -1.95
N LYS A 90 -16.67 3.16 -1.09
CA LYS A 90 -15.92 2.33 -0.13
C LYS A 90 -15.36 1.13 -0.91
N ILE A 91 -14.24 1.36 -1.58
CA ILE A 91 -13.40 0.27 -2.09
C ILE A 91 -12.57 -0.18 -0.90
N ASP A 92 -13.02 -1.27 -0.28
CA ASP A 92 -12.45 -1.79 0.95
C ASP A 92 -11.27 -2.68 0.62
N VAL A 93 -10.05 -2.14 0.67
CA VAL A 93 -8.87 -2.82 0.11
C VAL A 93 -8.35 -4.00 0.90
N TYR A 94 -9.14 -5.05 0.95
CA TYR A 94 -8.79 -6.43 1.27
C TYR A 94 -9.57 -7.40 0.37
N ASP A 95 -9.95 -6.93 -0.80
CA ASP A 95 -10.77 -7.61 -1.78
C ASP A 95 -10.05 -8.76 -2.50
N ILE A 96 -10.78 -9.88 -2.61
CA ILE A 96 -10.68 -11.02 -3.54
C ILE A 96 -9.87 -12.27 -3.08
N PRO A 97 -10.52 -13.46 -3.10
CA PRO A 97 -9.86 -14.76 -3.05
C PRO A 97 -9.33 -15.11 -4.45
N MET A 98 -8.03 -15.42 -4.54
CA MET A 98 -7.26 -15.96 -5.67
C MET A 98 -6.11 -15.04 -6.12
N GLY A 99 -4.89 -15.54 -5.94
CA GLY A 99 -3.73 -15.12 -6.70
C GLY A 99 -2.81 -14.12 -5.99
N GLU A 100 -1.67 -14.65 -5.58
CA GLU A 100 -0.48 -14.01 -5.06
C GLU A 100 -0.07 -12.66 -5.69
N GLU A 101 -0.26 -12.52 -7.00
CA GLU A 101 0.26 -11.40 -7.78
C GLU A 101 -0.66 -10.17 -7.79
N THR A 102 -1.98 -10.37 -7.76
CA THR A 102 -2.95 -9.25 -7.80
C THR A 102 -3.12 -8.55 -6.45
N PHE A 103 -2.78 -9.23 -5.34
CA PHE A 103 -2.83 -8.66 -4.00
C PHE A 103 -1.72 -7.61 -3.74
N ASN A 104 -0.53 -7.80 -4.31
CA ASN A 104 0.60 -6.90 -4.11
C ASN A 104 0.43 -5.57 -4.88
N GLU A 105 -0.12 -5.63 -6.09
CA GLU A 105 -0.46 -4.46 -6.90
C GLU A 105 -1.53 -3.59 -6.21
N TYR A 106 -2.51 -4.25 -5.58
CA TYR A 106 -3.59 -3.62 -4.82
C TYR A 106 -3.15 -3.06 -3.46
N ALA A 107 -2.31 -3.79 -2.72
CA ALA A 107 -1.74 -3.33 -1.44
C ALA A 107 -0.80 -2.13 -1.62
N PHE A 108 -0.14 -2.01 -2.78
CA PHE A 108 0.68 -0.87 -3.15
C PHE A 108 -0.17 0.38 -3.43
N GLN A 109 -1.26 0.25 -4.22
CA GLN A 109 -2.22 1.35 -4.47
C GLN A 109 -2.94 1.85 -3.20
N LYS A 110 -3.32 0.97 -2.25
CA LYS A 110 -3.94 1.40 -0.97
C LYS A 110 -2.95 2.09 -0.05
N ARG A 111 -1.67 1.72 -0.07
CA ARG A 111 -0.64 2.37 0.77
C ARG A 111 -0.44 3.84 0.38
N ILE A 112 -0.56 4.15 -0.92
CA ILE A 112 -0.61 5.51 -1.49
C ILE A 112 -1.83 6.30 -0.99
N LEU A 113 -2.98 5.65 -0.86
CA LEU A 113 -4.23 6.29 -0.42
C LEU A 113 -4.32 6.49 1.10
N ILE A 114 -3.57 5.73 1.91
CA ILE A 114 -3.61 5.77 3.39
C ILE A 114 -2.60 6.75 3.98
N GLN A 115 -1.46 7.00 3.32
CA GLN A 115 -0.46 7.97 3.78
C GLN A 115 -0.63 9.31 3.07
N GLY A 116 -1.65 10.06 3.48
CA GLY A 116 -1.54 11.51 3.48
C GLY A 116 -0.59 11.93 4.59
N GLU A 117 0.36 12.82 4.29
CA GLU A 117 1.43 13.35 5.16
C GLU A 117 2.73 12.51 5.22
N ASN A 118 3.52 12.54 4.13
CA ASN A 118 4.96 12.88 4.12
C ASN A 118 5.54 12.71 2.70
N GLU A 119 5.58 13.82 1.95
CA GLU A 119 5.79 13.84 0.49
C GLU A 119 7.27 13.84 0.01
N GLU A 120 8.28 14.00 0.86
CA GLU A 120 9.65 14.25 0.34
C GLU A 120 10.59 13.03 0.26
N ALA A 121 10.22 11.86 0.80
CA ALA A 121 11.07 10.66 0.78
C ALA A 121 10.51 9.48 -0.04
N VAL A 122 9.30 9.65 -0.57
CA VAL A 122 8.52 8.58 -1.21
C VAL A 122 8.49 8.74 -2.74
N ASP A 123 8.75 9.93 -3.28
CA ASP A 123 8.67 10.20 -4.72
C ASP A 123 9.67 9.39 -5.57
N ASP A 124 10.85 9.06 -5.05
CA ASP A 124 11.86 8.33 -5.84
C ASP A 124 11.55 6.82 -5.99
N GLU A 125 10.87 6.19 -5.03
CA GLU A 125 10.56 4.74 -5.05
C GLU A 125 9.20 4.45 -5.71
N LEU A 126 8.33 5.47 -5.82
CA LEU A 126 6.93 5.33 -6.26
C LEU A 126 6.75 5.62 -7.76
N TYR A 127 7.61 6.46 -8.36
CA TYR A 127 7.68 6.62 -9.82
C TYR A 127 8.31 5.40 -10.54
N GLU A 128 9.10 4.58 -9.85
CA GLU A 128 9.69 3.37 -10.45
C GLU A 128 8.69 2.21 -10.62
N ASN A 129 7.58 2.19 -9.87
CA ASN A 129 6.66 1.03 -9.79
C ASN A 129 5.44 1.10 -10.74
N PHE A 130 5.18 2.21 -11.45
CA PHE A 130 3.90 2.43 -12.15
C PHE A 130 3.90 2.30 -13.68
N GLN A 131 4.92 1.69 -14.28
CA GLN A 131 4.94 1.45 -15.73
C GLN A 131 5.61 0.11 -16.07
N ILE A 132 5.01 -1.01 -15.68
CA ILE A 132 5.58 -2.32 -15.98
C ILE A 132 5.26 -2.79 -17.42
N GLN A 133 4.06 -2.49 -17.94
CA GLN A 133 3.67 -2.81 -19.32
C GLN A 133 4.64 -2.27 -20.39
N PRO A 134 5.12 -1.01 -20.33
CA PRO A 134 6.13 -0.53 -21.27
C PRO A 134 7.42 -1.36 -21.30
N TYR A 135 7.81 -2.02 -20.20
CA TYR A 135 9.03 -2.83 -20.20
C TYR A 135 8.88 -4.12 -21.00
N LEU A 136 7.69 -4.75 -21.02
CA LEU A 136 7.45 -5.92 -21.88
C LEU A 136 7.62 -5.57 -23.36
N ASP A 137 7.15 -4.40 -23.77
CA ASP A 137 7.32 -3.91 -25.15
C ASP A 137 8.80 -3.64 -25.46
N VAL A 138 9.56 -3.09 -24.51
CA VAL A 138 11.01 -2.86 -24.66
C VAL A 138 11.79 -4.15 -24.93
N PHE A 139 11.41 -5.29 -24.35
CA PHE A 139 12.10 -6.56 -24.62
C PHE A 139 11.82 -7.12 -26.03
N ASN A 140 10.77 -6.66 -26.70
CA ASN A 140 10.48 -7.02 -28.10
C ASN A 140 11.25 -6.15 -29.11
N GLU A 141 11.80 -5.02 -28.69
CA GLU A 141 12.61 -4.14 -29.54
C GLU A 141 14.04 -4.68 -29.70
N GLU A 142 14.77 -4.22 -30.72
CA GLU A 142 16.17 -4.62 -30.95
C GLU A 142 17.20 -3.79 -30.14
N ASP A 143 16.76 -2.71 -29.50
CA ASP A 143 17.64 -1.78 -28.80
C ASP A 143 18.17 -2.37 -27.48
N LEU A 144 19.46 -2.71 -27.48
CA LEU A 144 20.15 -3.27 -26.32
C LEU A 144 20.16 -2.32 -25.13
N ASP A 145 20.41 -1.03 -25.34
CA ASP A 145 20.56 -0.06 -24.25
C ASP A 145 19.21 0.15 -23.53
N LEU A 146 18.10 0.16 -24.28
CA LEU A 146 16.76 0.22 -23.68
C LEU A 146 16.46 -1.01 -22.81
N LYS A 147 16.81 -2.22 -23.28
CA LYS A 147 16.65 -3.45 -22.50
C LYS A 147 17.46 -3.45 -21.22
N LEU A 148 18.72 -3.02 -21.28
CA LEU A 148 19.59 -2.95 -20.10
C LEU A 148 19.07 -1.93 -19.09
N ASN A 149 18.59 -0.78 -19.54
CA ASN A 149 17.95 0.22 -18.68
C ASN A 149 16.64 -0.31 -18.05
N ALA A 150 15.85 -1.07 -18.81
CA ALA A 150 14.65 -1.73 -18.28
C ALA A 150 15.02 -2.74 -17.19
N ILE A 151 16.01 -3.60 -17.41
CA ILE A 151 16.52 -4.55 -16.40
C ILE A 151 16.95 -3.81 -15.13
N GLU A 152 17.68 -2.70 -15.27
CA GLU A 152 18.13 -1.93 -14.10
C GLU A 152 16.94 -1.41 -13.28
N LYS A 153 15.92 -0.84 -13.93
CA LYS A 153 14.71 -0.35 -13.25
C LYS A 153 13.92 -1.50 -12.61
N LEU A 154 13.73 -2.60 -13.33
CA LEU A 154 13.04 -3.79 -12.82
C LEU A 154 13.77 -4.38 -11.60
N SER A 155 15.10 -4.31 -11.55
CA SER A 155 15.90 -4.77 -10.40
C SER A 155 15.67 -3.96 -9.11
N ARG A 156 15.13 -2.75 -9.23
CA ARG A 156 14.85 -1.86 -8.10
C ARG A 156 13.42 -2.05 -7.60
N SER A 157 12.47 -2.27 -8.52
CA SER A 157 11.09 -2.62 -8.21
C SER A 157 11.01 -4.05 -7.65
N LEU A 158 10.76 -4.19 -6.35
CA LEU A 158 10.59 -5.49 -5.69
C LEU A 158 9.15 -5.99 -5.85
N THR A 159 8.75 -6.35 -7.07
CA THR A 159 7.41 -6.86 -7.41
C THR A 159 7.52 -8.24 -8.10
N SER A 160 6.47 -9.06 -8.01
CA SER A 160 6.44 -10.38 -8.70
C SER A 160 6.56 -10.19 -10.20
N GLU A 161 5.80 -9.25 -10.77
CA GLU A 161 5.81 -8.97 -12.21
C GLU A 161 7.20 -8.57 -12.72
N SER A 162 7.93 -7.74 -11.97
CA SER A 162 9.30 -7.39 -12.34
C SER A 162 10.24 -8.59 -12.32
N VAL A 163 10.09 -9.49 -11.34
CA VAL A 163 10.85 -10.75 -11.30
C VAL A 163 10.46 -11.66 -12.48
N GLU A 164 9.19 -11.75 -12.84
CA GLU A 164 8.73 -12.51 -14.01
C GLU A 164 9.33 -11.98 -15.31
N ILE A 165 9.36 -10.66 -15.50
CA ILE A 165 9.96 -10.05 -16.69
C ILE A 165 11.46 -10.30 -16.73
N LEU A 166 12.15 -10.16 -15.60
CA LEU A 166 13.58 -10.48 -15.50
C LEU A 166 13.85 -11.95 -15.82
N LYS A 167 12.97 -12.88 -15.40
CA LYS A 167 13.07 -14.29 -15.77
C LYS A 167 12.87 -14.50 -17.27
N LYS A 168 11.90 -13.84 -17.90
CA LYS A 168 11.72 -13.88 -19.36
C LYS A 168 12.95 -13.35 -20.10
N ALA A 169 13.60 -12.32 -19.56
CA ALA A 169 14.83 -11.76 -20.14
C ALA A 169 16.03 -12.72 -20.10
N LEU A 170 15.97 -13.81 -19.32
CA LEU A 170 16.98 -14.88 -19.36
C LEU A 170 16.94 -15.68 -20.67
N ASP A 171 15.85 -15.60 -21.43
CA ASP A 171 15.71 -16.25 -22.74
C ASP A 171 15.97 -15.30 -23.93
N ASP A 172 16.36 -14.04 -23.66
CA ASP A 172 16.64 -13.05 -24.69
C ASP A 172 17.82 -13.50 -25.59
N PRO A 173 17.79 -13.26 -26.92
CA PRO A 173 18.88 -13.65 -27.81
C PRO A 173 20.23 -13.00 -27.48
N SER A 174 20.26 -11.78 -26.94
CA SER A 174 21.50 -11.10 -26.52
C SER A 174 22.08 -11.73 -25.26
N TYR A 175 23.37 -12.05 -25.31
CA TYR A 175 24.10 -12.54 -24.13
C TYR A 175 24.14 -11.49 -23.01
N GLU A 176 24.34 -10.22 -23.36
CA GLU A 176 24.40 -9.13 -22.38
C GLU A 176 23.08 -9.02 -21.61
N VAL A 177 21.93 -9.06 -22.29
CA VAL A 177 20.61 -8.99 -21.65
C VAL A 177 20.43 -10.13 -20.64
N ARG A 178 20.74 -11.37 -21.04
CA ARG A 178 20.68 -12.53 -20.12
C ARG A 178 21.59 -12.37 -18.91
N TYR A 179 22.82 -11.89 -19.12
CA TYR A 179 23.79 -11.69 -18.04
C TYR A 179 23.29 -10.65 -17.03
N PHE A 180 22.80 -9.51 -17.49
CA PHE A 180 22.28 -8.45 -16.63
C PHE A 180 20.99 -8.87 -15.91
N ALA A 181 20.09 -9.59 -16.59
CA ALA A 181 18.88 -10.12 -15.96
C ALA A 181 19.21 -11.10 -14.83
N ASN A 182 20.17 -12.02 -15.04
CA ASN A 182 20.63 -12.92 -13.99
C ASN A 182 21.25 -12.16 -12.81
N SER A 183 22.08 -11.14 -13.08
CA SER A 183 22.68 -10.30 -12.04
C SER A 183 21.63 -9.50 -11.26
N ALA A 184 20.57 -9.03 -11.92
CA ALA A 184 19.45 -8.35 -11.29
C ALA A 184 18.66 -9.27 -10.35
N LEU A 185 18.37 -10.49 -10.78
CA LEU A 185 17.70 -11.51 -9.95
C LEU A 185 18.53 -11.85 -8.71
N GLU A 186 19.84 -12.08 -8.87
CA GLU A 186 20.76 -12.35 -7.75
C GLU A 186 20.81 -11.17 -6.76
N LYS A 187 20.72 -9.93 -7.25
CA LYS A 187 20.67 -8.73 -6.40
C LYS A 187 19.37 -8.66 -5.60
N ILE A 188 18.22 -8.98 -6.21
CA ILE A 188 16.92 -9.05 -5.51
C ILE A 188 16.98 -10.11 -4.41
N GLU A 189 17.44 -11.31 -4.73
CA GLU A 189 17.59 -12.42 -3.79
C GLU A 189 18.47 -12.01 -2.58
N LYS A 190 19.67 -11.50 -2.83
CA LYS A 190 20.58 -11.03 -1.77
C LYS A 190 19.96 -9.95 -0.90
N LYS A 191 19.21 -9.02 -1.49
CA LYS A 191 18.51 -7.95 -0.75
C LYS A 191 17.45 -8.54 0.18
N MET A 192 16.69 -9.54 -0.26
CA MET A 192 15.68 -10.21 0.57
C MET A 192 16.31 -11.03 1.70
N PHE A 193 17.36 -11.80 1.42
CA PHE A 193 18.05 -12.58 2.46
C PHE A 193 18.72 -11.69 3.50
N SER A 194 19.31 -10.58 3.09
CA SER A 194 19.86 -9.60 4.03
C SER A 194 18.79 -9.04 4.98
N LYS A 195 17.57 -8.78 4.50
CA LYS A 195 16.45 -8.35 5.37
C LYS A 195 16.05 -9.46 6.35
N ILE A 196 16.02 -10.72 5.91
CA ILE A 196 15.70 -11.88 6.76
C ILE A 196 16.76 -12.07 7.84
N ASP A 197 18.04 -11.89 7.52
CA ASP A 197 19.14 -11.96 8.48
C ASP A 197 19.01 -10.90 9.56
N VAL A 198 18.73 -9.64 9.16
CA VAL A 198 18.48 -8.54 10.11
C VAL A 198 17.27 -8.85 11.01
N ALA A 199 16.17 -9.35 10.44
CA ALA A 199 15.01 -9.75 11.22
C ALA A 199 15.32 -10.89 12.20
N SER A 200 16.16 -11.85 11.79
CA SER A 200 16.61 -12.95 12.65
C SER A 200 17.50 -12.47 13.79
N GLU A 201 18.40 -11.51 13.55
CA GLU A 201 19.19 -10.87 14.59
C GLU A 201 18.31 -10.09 15.58
N ASN A 202 17.25 -9.43 15.11
CA ASN A 202 16.30 -8.75 15.99
C ASN A 202 15.57 -9.74 16.91
N ILE A 203 15.16 -10.91 16.40
CA ILE A 203 14.57 -11.99 17.22
C ILE A 203 15.57 -12.47 18.28
N LYS A 204 16.85 -12.66 17.93
CA LYS A 204 17.88 -13.06 18.91
C LYS A 204 18.05 -12.03 20.04
N ARG A 205 17.95 -10.74 19.72
CA ARG A 205 18.09 -9.65 20.69
C ARG A 205 16.86 -9.45 21.55
N PHE A 206 15.68 -9.60 20.96
CA PHE A 206 14.39 -9.36 21.60
C PHE A 206 13.43 -10.54 21.31
N PRO A 207 13.64 -11.69 21.96
CA PRO A 207 12.94 -12.94 21.64
C PRO A 207 11.47 -12.97 22.06
N ASP A 208 11.05 -12.10 22.97
CA ASP A 208 9.67 -12.02 23.47
C ASP A 208 8.81 -11.02 22.68
N GLU A 209 9.40 -10.29 21.73
CA GLU A 209 8.71 -9.29 20.92
C GLU A 209 8.06 -9.92 19.69
N HIS A 210 6.76 -10.21 19.78
CA HIS A 210 5.96 -10.82 18.69
C HIS A 210 6.08 -10.12 17.33
N HIS A 211 6.26 -8.78 17.29
CA HIS A 211 6.44 -8.03 16.05
C HIS A 211 7.68 -8.49 15.24
N ASN A 212 8.73 -8.98 15.91
CA ASN A 212 9.93 -9.45 15.22
C ASN A 212 9.66 -10.72 14.42
N TYR A 213 8.87 -11.64 14.98
CA TYR A 213 8.41 -12.85 14.28
C TYR A 213 7.45 -12.48 13.15
N ASN A 214 6.51 -11.55 13.39
CA ASN A 214 5.63 -11.05 12.33
C ASN A 214 6.40 -10.49 11.13
N ASN A 215 7.45 -9.70 11.40
CA ASN A 215 8.29 -9.13 10.36
C ASN A 215 9.06 -10.20 9.59
N ARG A 216 9.71 -11.14 10.28
CA ARG A 216 10.46 -12.22 9.60
C ARG A 216 9.53 -13.16 8.83
N GLY A 217 8.40 -13.53 9.42
CA GLY A 217 7.36 -14.33 8.75
C GLY A 217 6.83 -13.66 7.49
N GLN A 218 6.65 -12.33 7.52
CA GLN A 218 6.28 -11.56 6.32
C GLN A 218 7.39 -11.57 5.27
N LEU A 219 8.66 -11.39 5.66
CA LEU A 219 9.78 -11.41 4.70
C LEU A 219 9.92 -12.78 4.01
N TYR A 220 9.68 -13.88 4.72
CA TYR A 220 9.62 -15.21 4.12
C TYR A 220 8.46 -15.31 3.12
N LEU A 221 7.28 -14.80 3.50
CA LEU A 221 6.11 -14.77 2.62
C LEU A 221 6.39 -13.93 1.38
N ASP A 222 6.88 -12.70 1.53
CA ASP A 222 7.23 -11.81 0.42
C ASP A 222 8.23 -12.47 -0.52
N SER A 223 9.23 -13.19 0.00
CA SER A 223 10.20 -13.91 -0.83
C SER A 223 9.57 -15.04 -1.66
N TYR A 224 8.57 -15.73 -1.09
CA TYR A 224 7.78 -16.74 -1.79
C TYR A 224 6.94 -16.08 -2.91
N PHE A 225 6.25 -14.97 -2.59
CA PHE A 225 5.36 -14.21 -3.49
C PHE A 225 6.12 -13.49 -4.61
N LEU A 226 7.37 -13.06 -4.38
CA LEU A 226 8.20 -12.45 -5.42
C LEU A 226 8.61 -13.45 -6.51
N GLY A 227 8.49 -14.75 -6.26
CA GLY A 227 8.69 -15.76 -7.29
C GLY A 227 10.14 -16.01 -7.72
N PHE A 228 11.15 -15.32 -7.17
CA PHE A 228 12.57 -15.55 -7.54
C PHE A 228 13.13 -16.89 -7.02
N LEU A 229 12.50 -17.48 -6.01
CA LEU A 229 12.91 -18.75 -5.41
C LEU A 229 12.76 -19.94 -6.38
N ASP A 230 13.66 -20.91 -6.28
CA ASP A 230 13.54 -22.20 -6.94
C ASP A 230 12.42 -23.05 -6.31
N SER A 231 11.83 -23.95 -7.10
CA SER A 231 10.73 -24.81 -6.64
C SER A 231 11.08 -25.66 -5.42
N SER A 232 12.34 -26.03 -5.25
CA SER A 232 12.82 -26.85 -4.13
C SER A 232 12.86 -26.12 -2.79
N ILE A 233 12.92 -24.78 -2.77
CA ILE A 233 13.05 -23.98 -1.55
C ILE A 233 11.79 -23.16 -1.24
N LYS A 234 10.89 -22.99 -2.21
CA LYS A 234 9.63 -22.26 -2.03
C LYS A 234 8.82 -22.78 -0.83
N GLU A 235 8.65 -24.10 -0.74
CA GLU A 235 7.91 -24.73 0.36
C GLU A 235 8.55 -24.43 1.72
N PHE A 236 9.88 -24.48 1.80
CA PHE A 236 10.61 -24.14 3.02
C PHE A 236 10.35 -22.70 3.49
N PHE A 237 10.29 -21.73 2.58
CA PHE A 237 9.98 -20.34 2.92
C PHE A 237 8.55 -20.20 3.46
N LEU A 238 7.60 -20.89 2.85
CA LEU A 238 6.21 -20.90 3.29
C LEU A 238 6.05 -21.52 4.69
N GLU A 239 6.73 -22.64 4.95
CA GLU A 239 6.78 -23.27 6.28
C GLU A 239 7.41 -22.36 7.34
N LYS A 240 8.51 -21.66 7.00
CA LYS A 240 9.14 -20.69 7.91
C LYS A 240 8.23 -19.50 8.22
N SER A 241 7.49 -19.03 7.22
CA SER A 241 6.48 -17.98 7.41
C SER A 241 5.39 -18.41 8.40
N LEU A 242 4.82 -19.61 8.20
CA LEU A 242 3.84 -20.21 9.12
C LEU A 242 4.38 -20.33 10.55
N TYR A 243 5.59 -20.87 10.69
CA TYR A 243 6.21 -21.05 12.01
C TYR A 243 6.29 -19.73 12.77
N ASP A 244 6.76 -18.66 12.13
CA ASP A 244 6.90 -17.36 12.76
C ASP A 244 5.53 -16.71 13.10
N PHE A 245 4.53 -16.84 12.23
CA PHE A 245 3.19 -16.31 12.51
C PHE A 245 2.50 -17.06 13.65
N ILE A 246 2.59 -18.39 13.68
CA ILE A 246 2.03 -19.20 14.77
C ILE A 246 2.74 -18.88 16.09
N PHE A 247 4.07 -18.77 16.09
CA PHE A 247 4.82 -18.41 17.30
C PHE A 247 4.46 -16.99 17.79
N SER A 248 4.27 -16.04 16.88
CA SER A 248 3.79 -14.70 17.22
C SER A 248 2.40 -14.72 17.86
N LEU A 249 1.47 -15.54 17.35
CA LEU A 249 0.15 -15.72 17.96
C LEU A 249 0.23 -16.33 19.36
N GLN A 250 1.17 -17.23 19.61
CA GLN A 250 1.41 -17.79 20.95
C GLN A 250 1.93 -16.72 21.93
N LEU A 251 2.82 -15.83 21.48
CA LEU A 251 3.31 -14.71 22.30
C LEU A 251 2.21 -13.67 22.57
N LYS A 252 1.39 -13.36 21.57
CA LYS A 252 0.29 -12.41 21.68
C LYS A 252 -0.95 -12.90 20.94
N PRO A 253 -1.92 -13.48 21.67
CA PRO A 253 -3.22 -13.84 21.10
C PRO A 253 -4.01 -12.61 20.63
N GLY A 254 -5.01 -12.83 19.76
CA GLY A 254 -5.92 -11.77 19.27
C GLY A 254 -5.40 -10.96 18.07
N GLN A 255 -4.34 -11.40 17.40
CA GLN A 255 -3.86 -10.78 16.17
C GLN A 255 -4.70 -11.25 14.96
N SER A 256 -5.89 -10.67 14.76
CA SER A 256 -6.86 -11.08 13.71
C SER A 256 -6.22 -11.27 12.33
N LYS A 257 -5.34 -10.35 11.94
CA LYS A 257 -4.65 -10.36 10.65
C LYS A 257 -3.75 -11.59 10.44
N LEU A 258 -3.18 -12.16 11.50
CA LEU A 258 -2.33 -13.34 11.40
C LEU A 258 -3.15 -14.60 11.12
N TYR A 259 -4.34 -14.72 11.72
CA TYR A 259 -5.25 -15.82 11.40
C TYR A 259 -5.59 -15.85 9.92
N LEU A 260 -5.91 -14.69 9.32
CA LEU A 260 -6.17 -14.60 7.88
C LEU A 260 -4.95 -15.05 7.05
N LYS A 261 -3.75 -14.58 7.38
CA LYS A 261 -2.53 -14.97 6.66
C LYS A 261 -2.24 -16.46 6.75
N ILE A 262 -2.35 -17.04 7.94
CA ILE A 262 -2.11 -18.48 8.15
C ILE A 262 -3.15 -19.30 7.38
N THR A 263 -4.42 -18.89 7.43
CA THR A 263 -5.53 -19.52 6.67
C THR A 263 -5.22 -19.52 5.17
N GLN A 264 -4.79 -18.39 4.62
CA GLN A 264 -4.44 -18.25 3.21
C GLN A 264 -3.24 -19.13 2.82
N ILE A 265 -2.24 -19.23 3.69
CA ILE A 265 -1.09 -20.10 3.44
C ILE A 265 -1.52 -21.57 3.40
N TYR A 266 -2.34 -22.03 4.35
CA TYR A 266 -2.82 -23.42 4.32
C TYR A 266 -3.74 -23.71 3.14
N LEU A 267 -4.55 -22.75 2.70
CA LEU A 267 -5.32 -22.88 1.45
C LEU A 267 -4.40 -23.04 0.24
N GLN A 268 -3.31 -22.26 0.16
CA GLN A 268 -2.32 -22.39 -0.92
C GLN A 268 -1.64 -23.76 -0.92
N GLN A 269 -1.38 -24.32 0.26
CA GLN A 269 -0.86 -25.68 0.45
C GLN A 269 -1.92 -26.78 0.24
N LYS A 270 -3.20 -26.40 0.11
CA LYS A 270 -4.36 -27.32 0.04
C LYS A 270 -4.47 -28.23 1.28
N ASP A 271 -3.98 -27.75 2.42
CA ASP A 271 -4.09 -28.43 3.72
C ASP A 271 -5.39 -27.96 4.40
N PHE A 272 -6.51 -28.46 3.88
CA PHE A 272 -7.85 -27.99 4.27
C PHE A 272 -8.18 -28.31 5.73
N GLU A 273 -7.63 -29.39 6.28
CA GLU A 273 -7.78 -29.74 7.69
C GLU A 273 -7.19 -28.67 8.60
N LYS A 274 -5.99 -28.16 8.30
CA LYS A 274 -5.40 -27.05 9.07
C LYS A 274 -6.09 -25.70 8.84
N VAL A 275 -6.69 -25.49 7.65
CA VAL A 275 -7.55 -24.33 7.42
C VAL A 275 -8.71 -24.34 8.40
N LEU A 276 -9.39 -25.49 8.59
CA LEU A 276 -10.48 -25.60 9.56
C LEU A 276 -10.00 -25.35 10.98
N GLU A 277 -8.89 -25.96 11.41
CA GLU A 277 -8.34 -25.78 12.75
C GLU A 277 -8.07 -24.30 13.06
N ILE A 278 -7.39 -23.60 12.15
CA ILE A 278 -7.01 -22.20 12.40
C ILE A 278 -8.20 -21.25 12.27
N ALA A 279 -9.16 -21.56 11.39
CA ALA A 279 -10.39 -20.80 11.25
C ALA A 279 -11.25 -20.91 12.51
N ASP A 280 -11.39 -22.11 13.07
CA ASP A 280 -12.13 -22.33 14.32
C ASP A 280 -11.46 -21.57 15.49
N GLN A 281 -10.14 -21.67 15.62
CA GLN A 281 -9.39 -20.88 16.60
C GLN A 281 -9.59 -19.37 16.40
N ALA A 282 -9.62 -18.88 15.17
CA ALA A 282 -9.86 -17.47 14.89
C ALA A 282 -11.28 -17.04 15.30
N LEU A 283 -12.30 -17.86 15.03
CA LEU A 283 -13.70 -17.58 15.33
C LEU A 283 -14.03 -17.63 16.83
N GLU A 284 -13.20 -18.30 17.64
CA GLU A 284 -13.28 -18.24 19.11
C GLU A 284 -12.74 -16.93 19.68
N ASN A 285 -11.93 -16.18 18.91
CA ASN A 285 -11.36 -14.90 19.33
C ASN A 285 -12.25 -13.70 18.95
N GLU A 286 -11.97 -12.55 19.58
CA GLU A 286 -12.60 -11.27 19.23
C GLU A 286 -12.04 -10.76 17.89
N LEU A 287 -12.81 -10.96 16.83
CA LEU A 287 -12.52 -10.46 15.48
C LEU A 287 -13.50 -9.35 15.11
N SER A 288 -13.08 -8.47 14.20
CA SER A 288 -14.01 -7.58 13.52
C SER A 288 -15.06 -8.40 12.75
N MET A 289 -16.28 -7.87 12.58
CA MET A 289 -17.33 -8.54 11.81
C MET A 289 -16.86 -8.91 10.39
N GLU A 290 -16.01 -8.06 9.81
CA GLU A 290 -15.42 -8.26 8.49
C GLU A 290 -14.39 -9.41 8.48
N ASP A 291 -13.43 -9.41 9.41
CA ASP A 291 -12.43 -10.49 9.51
C ASP A 291 -13.09 -11.84 9.80
N ARG A 292 -14.14 -11.83 10.65
CA ARG A 292 -14.95 -13.02 10.95
C ARG A 292 -15.61 -13.57 9.68
N ALA A 293 -16.19 -12.72 8.85
CA ALA A 293 -16.81 -13.14 7.59
C ALA A 293 -15.78 -13.71 6.60
N LYS A 294 -14.58 -13.11 6.50
CA LYS A 294 -13.48 -13.65 5.67
C LYS A 294 -13.02 -15.03 6.12
N ILE A 295 -12.84 -15.23 7.43
CA ILE A 295 -12.49 -16.54 7.98
C ILE A 295 -13.58 -17.56 7.68
N ARG A 296 -14.87 -17.20 7.84
CA ARG A 296 -15.99 -18.09 7.50
C ARG A 296 -16.02 -18.44 6.01
N PHE A 297 -15.72 -17.49 5.12
CA PHE A 297 -15.60 -17.75 3.68
C PHE A 297 -14.53 -18.82 3.39
N TYR A 298 -13.33 -18.67 3.94
CA TYR A 298 -12.25 -19.66 3.76
C TYR A 298 -12.56 -21.01 4.44
N ARG A 299 -13.28 -20.98 5.57
CA ARG A 299 -13.76 -22.20 6.24
C ARG A 299 -14.79 -22.93 5.38
N ALA A 300 -15.70 -22.21 4.73
CA ALA A 300 -16.66 -22.78 3.77
C ALA A 300 -15.94 -23.44 2.58
N GLU A 301 -14.90 -22.79 2.04
CA GLU A 301 -14.07 -23.34 0.96
C GLU A 301 -13.39 -24.65 1.38
N ALA A 302 -12.79 -24.70 2.57
CA ALA A 302 -12.17 -25.90 3.10
C ALA A 302 -13.19 -27.03 3.34
N ASN A 303 -14.34 -26.72 3.95
CA ASN A 303 -15.44 -27.66 4.15
C ASN A 303 -15.96 -28.23 2.82
N TYR A 304 -16.06 -27.39 1.77
CA TYR A 304 -16.44 -27.84 0.43
C TYR A 304 -15.45 -28.86 -0.13
N ASN A 305 -14.15 -28.56 -0.05
CA ASN A 305 -13.10 -29.46 -0.55
C ASN A 305 -13.03 -30.78 0.24
N LEU A 306 -13.35 -30.74 1.54
CA LEU A 306 -13.43 -31.92 2.41
C LEU A 306 -14.77 -32.67 2.31
N LYS A 307 -15.73 -32.17 1.51
CA LYS A 307 -17.08 -32.72 1.35
C LYS A 307 -17.91 -32.70 2.63
N GLU A 308 -17.62 -31.78 3.56
CA GLU A 308 -18.37 -31.54 4.79
C GLU A 308 -19.50 -30.51 4.56
N PHE A 309 -20.45 -30.85 3.68
CA PHE A 309 -21.46 -29.89 3.21
C PHE A 309 -22.41 -29.34 4.28
N GLN A 310 -22.53 -30.02 5.42
CA GLN A 310 -23.44 -29.62 6.51
C GLN A 310 -23.07 -28.26 7.13
N LYS A 311 -21.77 -27.91 7.17
CA LYS A 311 -21.27 -26.70 7.83
C LYS A 311 -21.19 -25.48 6.89
N ILE A 312 -21.30 -25.70 5.58
CA ILE A 312 -21.11 -24.67 4.56
C ILE A 312 -22.22 -23.62 4.60
N SER A 313 -23.48 -24.03 4.81
CA SER A 313 -24.62 -23.10 4.81
C SER A 313 -24.48 -22.04 5.90
N GLU A 314 -24.11 -22.43 7.12
CA GLU A 314 -23.94 -21.50 8.24
C GLU A 314 -22.83 -20.48 7.98
N ASP A 315 -21.70 -20.94 7.42
CA ASP A 315 -20.57 -20.07 7.08
C ASP A 315 -20.94 -19.09 5.95
N CYS A 316 -21.68 -19.55 4.94
CA CYS A 316 -22.14 -18.75 3.80
C CYS A 316 -23.19 -17.70 4.19
N ASP A 317 -24.16 -18.06 5.04
CA ASP A 317 -25.20 -17.15 5.50
C ASP A 317 -24.60 -15.95 6.24
N SER A 318 -23.60 -16.22 7.09
CA SER A 318 -22.87 -15.18 7.80
C SER A 318 -22.06 -14.25 6.90
N VAL A 319 -21.53 -14.76 5.79
CA VAL A 319 -20.82 -13.96 4.78
C VAL A 319 -21.79 -12.99 4.10
N ASN A 320 -22.99 -13.47 3.78
CA ASN A 320 -24.04 -12.69 3.14
C ASN A 320 -24.62 -11.58 4.04
N GLU A 321 -24.70 -11.80 5.36
CA GLU A 321 -25.20 -10.80 6.32
C GLU A 321 -24.32 -9.56 6.44
N VAL A 322 -22.99 -9.73 6.38
CA VAL A 322 -22.03 -8.60 6.47
C VAL A 322 -22.05 -7.76 5.19
N GLY A 323 -22.63 -8.28 4.11
CA GLY A 323 -22.68 -7.59 2.82
C GLY A 323 -21.28 -7.38 2.27
N ILE A 324 -20.44 -8.42 2.28
CA ILE A 324 -19.13 -8.36 1.64
C ILE A 324 -19.34 -7.88 0.20
N LEU A 325 -18.74 -6.72 -0.14
CA LEU A 325 -19.06 -5.93 -1.34
C LEU A 325 -18.76 -6.63 -2.67
N TYR A 326 -18.18 -7.82 -2.66
CA TYR A 326 -17.77 -8.53 -3.87
C TYR A 326 -18.80 -9.56 -4.32
N SER A 327 -19.37 -9.30 -5.50
CA SER A 327 -20.32 -10.20 -6.17
C SER A 327 -19.76 -11.61 -6.32
N LYS A 328 -18.45 -11.79 -6.57
CA LYS A 328 -17.81 -13.11 -6.70
C LYS A 328 -17.75 -13.91 -5.40
N VAL A 329 -17.50 -13.27 -4.27
CA VAL A 329 -17.49 -13.94 -2.95
C VAL A 329 -18.90 -14.40 -2.62
N ARG A 330 -19.87 -13.53 -2.86
CA ARG A 330 -21.28 -13.85 -2.74
C ARG A 330 -21.72 -14.94 -3.73
N GLU A 331 -21.34 -14.86 -5.00
CA GLU A 331 -21.62 -15.86 -6.03
C GLU A 331 -21.02 -17.22 -5.68
N SER A 332 -19.75 -17.26 -5.22
CA SER A 332 -19.12 -18.50 -4.75
C SER A 332 -19.79 -19.04 -3.49
N SER A 333 -20.12 -18.17 -2.54
CA SER A 333 -20.81 -18.53 -1.30
C SER A 333 -22.23 -19.07 -1.58
N ASP A 334 -22.98 -18.40 -2.45
CA ASP A 334 -24.32 -18.80 -2.89
C ASP A 334 -24.24 -20.12 -3.67
N TRP A 335 -23.22 -20.27 -4.53
CA TRP A 335 -22.98 -21.51 -5.26
C TRP A 335 -22.60 -22.69 -4.35
N TRP A 336 -21.74 -22.47 -3.35
CA TRP A 336 -21.39 -23.48 -2.35
C TRP A 336 -22.59 -23.86 -1.49
N ALA A 337 -23.40 -22.89 -1.07
CA ALA A 337 -24.63 -23.14 -0.33
C ALA A 337 -25.62 -23.98 -1.15
N GLU A 338 -25.85 -23.62 -2.42
CA GLU A 338 -26.73 -24.39 -3.31
C GLU A 338 -26.21 -25.80 -3.61
N SER A 339 -24.89 -25.95 -3.82
CA SER A 339 -24.25 -27.23 -4.14
C SER A 339 -24.23 -28.15 -2.92
N GLY A 340 -23.92 -27.62 -1.73
CA GLY A 340 -23.96 -28.36 -0.48
C GLY A 340 -25.35 -28.88 -0.11
N ILE A 341 -26.41 -28.13 -0.44
CA ILE A 341 -27.81 -28.57 -0.26
C ILE A 341 -28.19 -29.70 -1.23
N LYS A 342 -27.62 -29.71 -2.45
CA LYS A 342 -27.88 -30.76 -3.45
C LYS A 342 -27.15 -32.06 -3.13
N GLU A 343 -25.92 -32.00 -2.61
CA GLU A 343 -25.12 -33.18 -2.29
C GLU A 343 -25.39 -33.78 -0.90
N SER A 344 -26.08 -33.05 -0.02
CA SER A 344 -26.51 -33.54 1.30
C SER A 344 -27.87 -34.25 1.33
N LYS A 345 -28.61 -34.22 0.21
CA LYS A 345 -29.86 -34.96 -0.02
C LYS A 345 -29.60 -36.26 -0.75
#